data_AF-A0A3M0Y4I2-F1
#
_entry.id   AF-A0A3M0Y4I2-F1
#
_cell.length_a   1.000
_cell.length_b   1.000
_cell.length_c   1.000
_cell.angle_alpha   90.00
_cell.angle_beta   90.00
_cell.angle_gamma   90.00
#
_symmetry.space_group_name_H-M   'P 1'
#
loop_
_entity.id
_entity.type
_entity.pdbx_description
1 polymer ?
#
loop_
_entity_poly.entity_id
_entity_poly.type
_entity_poly.pdbx_seq_one_letter_code
_entity_poly.pdbx_strand_id
1 'polypeptide(L)'
;EEPIAGAEAKRRFVMLYDSVPGGTGYLHDLMRSPEALLDVFRLARDTMTACVCNEDPEKDGCYRCLYAYRNSYGMETTSRDTAVTLLTEILEAGDRFEPVDTIGDIMVNPLHESELEVRFIEALKRSEAAGHHLTVRPEVVNGKPGYFLCVGDQCYTVEPQVELGRESGVHYASRADFLIRSARESREFRPIAVFLDGFQYHKESVTDDTCKRLALVQSNAYFQWSINWQDVEAQFSNADVQAINFFTEKNHAQMSALQQQLTDRLGVADLARIHLRNSFDQLIHYLAKPDQERWRHAAFVRALGWFDQQQMRDAQVVEHFLDRFRENACTAFSAIADDLIEDPAVGGFGWDQEAETVSLQCALPLRAIQEQDSRAMIVLLSMDLSKRGTDETFRPIWAGFFHAINLLQFLPAVQFGTIEGIRSGAYEPIEFRFGQMALGKPTLEQKPTAPVELEYVEESLRNGLLRLLEHGTPMPEVGFELQDGNGEIVAEAELAWEAPKLAVLTADQETGKTSFEQLGWKVVCASGDETWQEAVLAILSEVMDE
;
A
#
# COMPACT_ATOMS: atom_id res chain seq x y z
N GLU A 1 -18.78 -26.67 -10.15
CA GLU A 1 -18.64 -25.28 -9.70
C GLU A 1 -18.64 -25.29 -8.20
N GLU A 2 -17.65 -24.67 -7.57
CA GLU A 2 -17.62 -24.43 -6.14
C GLU A 2 -17.67 -22.92 -6.00
N PRO A 3 -18.60 -22.39 -5.19
CA PRO A 3 -18.53 -21.00 -4.81
C PRO A 3 -17.19 -20.82 -4.10
N ILE A 4 -16.38 -19.89 -4.60
CA ILE A 4 -15.32 -19.36 -3.75
C ILE A 4 -16.07 -18.73 -2.58
N ALA A 5 -15.82 -19.21 -1.35
CA ALA A 5 -16.50 -18.69 -0.18
C ALA A 5 -16.28 -17.17 -0.15
N GLY A 6 -17.36 -16.42 -0.40
CA GLY A 6 -17.29 -14.96 -0.42
C GLY A 6 -16.87 -14.30 -1.75
N ALA A 7 -16.94 -14.92 -2.93
CA ALA A 7 -16.82 -14.21 -4.22
C ALA A 7 -18.02 -14.48 -5.17
N GLU A 8 -18.37 -13.51 -6.04
CA GLU A 8 -19.28 -13.77 -7.18
C GLU A 8 -18.63 -14.64 -8.28
N ALA A 9 -17.30 -14.75 -8.25
CA ALA A 9 -16.54 -15.65 -9.11
C ALA A 9 -16.69 -17.10 -8.64
N LYS A 10 -17.07 -17.98 -9.56
CA LYS A 10 -17.16 -19.42 -9.31
C LYS A 10 -15.90 -20.10 -9.84
N ARG A 11 -15.28 -20.96 -9.02
CA ARG A 11 -14.29 -21.90 -9.52
C ARG A 11 -15.01 -22.93 -10.37
N ARG A 12 -14.69 -22.96 -11.66
CA ARG A 12 -15.19 -23.98 -12.59
C ARG A 12 -14.16 -25.10 -12.65
N PHE A 13 -14.49 -26.23 -12.04
CA PHE A 13 -13.75 -27.47 -12.18
C PHE A 13 -14.60 -28.52 -12.88
N VAL A 14 -13.92 -29.41 -13.58
CA VAL A 14 -14.48 -30.66 -14.10
C VAL A 14 -14.05 -31.77 -13.14
N MET A 15 -15.01 -32.44 -12.54
CA MET A 15 -14.73 -33.57 -11.62
C MET A 15 -14.85 -34.89 -12.38
N LEU A 16 -13.75 -35.64 -12.41
CA LEU A 16 -13.70 -37.00 -12.94
C LEU A 16 -13.74 -37.97 -11.75
N TYR A 17 -14.76 -38.83 -11.70
CA TYR A 17 -14.92 -39.80 -10.62
C TYR A 17 -15.43 -41.15 -11.15
N ASP A 18 -15.15 -42.21 -10.40
CA ASP A 18 -15.64 -43.55 -10.72
C ASP A 18 -17.02 -43.79 -10.12
N SER A 19 -17.95 -44.23 -10.96
CA SER A 19 -19.31 -44.57 -10.54
C SER A 19 -19.42 -45.92 -9.81
N VAL A 20 -18.41 -46.79 -9.90
CA VAL A 20 -18.42 -48.11 -9.27
C VAL A 20 -17.98 -48.01 -7.80
N PRO A 21 -18.79 -48.46 -6.83
CA PRO A 21 -18.40 -48.48 -5.41
C PRO A 21 -17.12 -49.30 -5.20
N GLY A 22 -16.10 -48.68 -4.62
CA GLY A 22 -14.76 -49.27 -4.42
C GLY A 22 -13.73 -48.92 -5.50
N GLY A 23 -14.16 -48.31 -6.62
CA GLY A 23 -13.30 -47.86 -7.71
C GLY A 23 -12.84 -49.01 -8.62
N THR A 24 -12.71 -48.71 -9.91
CA THR A 24 -12.17 -49.62 -10.95
C THR A 24 -10.65 -49.53 -11.07
N GLY A 25 -10.03 -48.51 -10.46
CA GLY A 25 -8.60 -48.22 -10.58
C GLY A 25 -8.22 -47.38 -11.80
N TYR A 26 -9.13 -47.15 -12.77
CA TYR A 26 -8.80 -46.41 -13.99
C TYR A 26 -8.38 -44.96 -13.74
N LEU A 27 -9.03 -44.27 -12.79
CA LEU A 27 -8.64 -42.91 -12.41
C LEU A 27 -7.28 -42.89 -11.69
N HIS A 28 -6.98 -43.92 -10.91
CA HIS A 28 -5.69 -44.04 -10.25
C HIS A 28 -4.56 -44.23 -11.27
N ASP A 29 -4.79 -45.02 -12.32
CA ASP A 29 -3.83 -45.16 -13.42
C ASP A 29 -3.74 -43.89 -14.28
N LEU A 30 -4.85 -43.20 -14.54
CA LEU A 30 -4.89 -41.95 -15.31
C LEU A 30 -4.15 -40.80 -14.58
N MET A 31 -4.22 -40.75 -13.25
CA MET A 31 -3.61 -39.70 -12.44
C MET A 31 -2.19 -40.06 -11.98
N ARG A 32 -1.62 -41.18 -12.44
CA ARG A 32 -0.27 -41.61 -12.05
C ARG A 32 0.81 -40.66 -12.55
N SER A 33 0.58 -39.98 -13.67
CA SER A 33 1.46 -38.94 -14.18
C SER A 33 0.66 -37.89 -14.98
N PRO A 34 1.10 -36.61 -14.99
CA PRO A 34 0.42 -35.56 -15.74
C PRO A 34 0.26 -35.88 -17.24
N GLU A 35 1.25 -36.60 -17.80
CA GLU A 35 1.30 -36.95 -19.22
C GLU A 35 0.13 -37.84 -19.64
N ALA A 36 -0.31 -38.76 -18.78
CA ALA A 36 -1.41 -39.66 -19.09
C ALA A 36 -2.74 -38.90 -19.33
N LEU A 37 -3.00 -37.84 -18.55
CA LEU A 37 -4.17 -36.98 -18.76
C LEU A 37 -4.00 -36.08 -19.99
N LEU A 38 -2.80 -35.53 -20.20
CA LEU A 38 -2.49 -34.74 -21.39
C LEU A 38 -2.64 -35.58 -22.68
N ASP A 39 -2.29 -36.86 -22.66
CA ASP A 39 -2.50 -37.77 -23.78
C ASP A 39 -3.99 -37.95 -24.10
N VAL A 40 -4.84 -38.06 -23.08
CA VAL A 40 -6.30 -38.11 -23.26
C VAL A 40 -6.82 -36.81 -23.89
N PHE A 41 -6.36 -35.65 -23.43
CA PHE A 41 -6.72 -34.36 -24.01
C PHE A 41 -6.26 -34.23 -25.46
N ARG A 42 -5.06 -34.72 -25.79
CA ARG A 42 -4.54 -34.74 -27.16
C ARG A 42 -5.40 -35.61 -28.07
N LEU A 43 -5.73 -36.83 -27.64
CA LEU A 43 -6.62 -37.73 -28.37
C LEU A 43 -8.02 -37.14 -28.58
N ALA A 44 -8.56 -36.46 -27.56
CA ALA A 44 -9.87 -35.80 -27.66
C ALA A 44 -9.85 -34.65 -28.67
N ARG A 45 -8.84 -33.76 -28.59
CA ARG A 45 -8.63 -32.68 -29.56
C ARG A 45 -8.49 -33.23 -30.98
N ASP A 46 -7.61 -34.20 -31.18
CA ASP A 46 -7.33 -34.76 -32.52
C ASP A 46 -8.58 -35.44 -33.11
N THR A 47 -9.37 -36.11 -32.28
CA THR A 47 -10.66 -36.72 -32.70
C THR A 47 -11.66 -35.65 -33.16
N MET A 48 -11.72 -34.50 -32.48
CA MET A 48 -12.59 -33.38 -32.87
C MET A 48 -12.10 -32.70 -34.15
N THR A 49 -10.79 -32.44 -34.25
CA THR A 49 -10.17 -31.80 -35.43
C THR A 49 -10.25 -32.67 -36.69
N ALA A 50 -10.20 -34.00 -36.55
CA ALA A 50 -10.31 -34.95 -37.66
C ALA A 50 -11.75 -35.40 -37.95
N CYS A 51 -12.75 -34.84 -37.26
CA CYS A 51 -14.12 -35.31 -37.42
C CYS A 51 -14.71 -34.90 -38.77
N VAL A 52 -15.39 -35.85 -39.44
CA VAL A 52 -16.07 -35.60 -40.73
C VAL A 52 -17.15 -34.52 -40.66
N CYS A 53 -17.66 -34.16 -39.47
CA CYS A 53 -18.63 -33.08 -39.35
C CYS A 53 -18.00 -31.69 -39.58
N ASN A 54 -16.68 -31.59 -39.71
CA ASN A 54 -15.97 -30.33 -40.03
C ASN A 54 -16.16 -29.93 -41.51
N GLU A 55 -16.60 -30.84 -42.37
CA GLU A 55 -16.88 -30.55 -43.78
C GLU A 55 -18.23 -29.83 -43.99
N ASP A 56 -19.06 -29.77 -42.95
CA ASP A 56 -20.38 -29.14 -42.97
C ASP A 56 -20.35 -27.80 -42.21
N PRO A 57 -20.43 -26.65 -42.91
CA PRO A 57 -20.34 -25.32 -42.29
C PRO A 57 -21.44 -25.03 -41.26
N GLU A 58 -22.56 -25.76 -41.33
CA GLU A 58 -23.69 -25.61 -40.40
C GLU A 58 -23.52 -26.46 -39.12
N LYS A 59 -22.38 -27.16 -38.95
CA LYS A 59 -22.13 -28.04 -37.80
C LYS A 59 -20.89 -27.67 -37.00
N ASP A 60 -21.11 -27.42 -35.72
CA ASP A 60 -20.07 -27.19 -34.70
C ASP A 60 -20.01 -28.32 -33.66
N GLY A 61 -20.18 -29.57 -34.13
CA GLY A 61 -20.12 -30.77 -33.30
C GLY A 61 -21.06 -31.89 -33.77
N CYS A 62 -20.80 -33.12 -33.32
CA CYS A 62 -21.70 -34.26 -33.53
C CYS A 62 -21.52 -35.33 -32.45
N TYR A 63 -22.38 -36.37 -32.45
CA TYR A 63 -22.30 -37.52 -31.52
C TYR A 63 -21.07 -38.42 -31.68
N ARG A 64 -20.26 -38.20 -32.73
CA ARG A 64 -18.99 -38.93 -32.93
C ARG A 64 -17.81 -38.25 -32.26
N CYS A 65 -17.88 -36.94 -32.00
CA CYS A 65 -16.74 -36.16 -31.51
C CYS A 65 -17.02 -35.40 -30.21
N LEU A 66 -18.22 -34.86 -30.00
CA LEU A 66 -18.50 -33.94 -28.89
C LEU A 66 -19.80 -34.23 -28.14
N TYR A 67 -20.87 -34.60 -28.84
CA TYR A 67 -22.19 -34.75 -28.21
C TYR A 67 -22.37 -36.07 -27.48
N ALA A 68 -23.07 -36.03 -26.34
CA ALA A 68 -23.43 -37.20 -25.55
C ALA A 68 -24.93 -37.51 -25.68
N TYR A 69 -25.29 -38.80 -25.77
CA TYR A 69 -26.68 -39.26 -25.91
C TYR A 69 -27.61 -38.97 -24.73
N ARG A 70 -27.08 -38.52 -23.58
CA ARG A 70 -27.82 -38.40 -22.32
C ARG A 70 -28.21 -36.98 -21.90
N ASN A 71 -27.72 -35.94 -22.59
CA ASN A 71 -28.02 -34.54 -22.26
C ASN A 71 -28.54 -33.79 -23.49
N SER A 72 -29.85 -33.55 -23.55
CA SER A 72 -30.48 -32.64 -24.55
C SER A 72 -30.50 -31.18 -24.08
N TYR A 73 -30.18 -30.90 -22.82
CA TYR A 73 -30.03 -29.55 -22.28
C TYR A 73 -28.61 -29.01 -22.56
N GLY A 74 -28.49 -27.87 -23.23
CA GLY A 74 -27.21 -27.18 -23.51
C GLY A 74 -26.55 -27.50 -24.86
N MET A 75 -27.19 -28.30 -25.73
CA MET A 75 -26.64 -28.67 -27.03
C MET A 75 -26.49 -27.47 -27.98
N GLU A 76 -27.35 -26.45 -27.83
CA GLU A 76 -27.32 -25.19 -28.59
C GLU A 76 -26.09 -24.31 -28.27
N THR A 77 -25.48 -24.49 -27.10
CA THR A 77 -24.30 -23.73 -26.65
C THR A 77 -23.02 -24.57 -26.65
N THR A 78 -23.08 -25.80 -27.16
CA THR A 78 -21.94 -26.73 -27.18
C THR A 78 -21.19 -26.60 -28.51
N SER A 79 -19.96 -26.11 -28.46
CA SER A 79 -19.11 -25.80 -29.62
C SER A 79 -17.87 -26.69 -29.66
N ARG A 80 -17.66 -27.40 -30.77
CA ARG A 80 -16.45 -28.18 -31.04
C ARG A 80 -15.26 -27.26 -31.16
N ASP A 81 -15.41 -26.15 -31.88
CA ASP A 81 -14.29 -25.25 -32.13
C ASP A 81 -13.80 -24.62 -30.82
N THR A 82 -14.72 -24.23 -29.94
CA THR A 82 -14.37 -23.77 -28.57
C THR A 82 -13.67 -24.86 -27.77
N ALA A 83 -14.15 -26.11 -27.84
CA ALA A 83 -13.52 -27.24 -27.14
C ALA A 83 -12.11 -27.55 -27.66
N VAL A 84 -11.88 -27.45 -28.98
CA VAL A 84 -10.56 -27.61 -29.60
C VAL A 84 -9.62 -26.50 -29.15
N THR A 85 -10.07 -25.24 -29.12
CA THR A 85 -9.28 -24.11 -28.61
C THR A 85 -8.84 -24.36 -27.16
N LEU A 86 -9.79 -24.67 -26.26
CA LEU A 86 -9.49 -24.90 -24.84
C LEU A 86 -8.50 -26.05 -24.63
N LEU A 87 -8.68 -27.18 -25.33
CA LEU A 87 -7.74 -28.30 -25.22
C LEU A 87 -6.36 -27.96 -25.78
N THR A 88 -6.30 -27.13 -26.83
CA THR A 88 -5.03 -26.69 -27.41
C THR A 88 -4.24 -25.82 -26.44
N GLU A 89 -4.89 -24.83 -25.82
CA GLU A 89 -4.27 -23.96 -24.81
C GLU A 89 -3.73 -24.76 -23.61
N ILE A 90 -4.50 -25.74 -23.12
CA ILE A 90 -4.09 -26.64 -22.02
C ILE A 90 -2.86 -27.46 -22.42
N LEU A 91 -2.85 -28.02 -23.64
CA LEU A 91 -1.74 -28.85 -24.13
C LEU A 91 -0.47 -28.05 -24.36
N GLU A 92 -0.58 -26.81 -24.86
CA GLU A 92 0.57 -25.89 -25.04
C GLU A 92 1.18 -25.44 -23.71
N ALA A 93 0.39 -25.38 -22.64
CA ALA A 93 0.86 -25.07 -21.30
C ALA A 93 1.37 -26.29 -20.50
N GLY A 94 1.22 -27.51 -21.02
CA GLY A 94 1.47 -28.76 -20.28
C GLY A 94 2.88 -28.89 -19.69
N ASP A 95 3.90 -28.42 -20.41
CA ASP A 95 5.30 -28.45 -19.96
C ASP A 95 5.60 -27.50 -18.78
N ARG A 96 4.66 -26.60 -18.46
CA ARG A 96 4.76 -25.62 -17.36
C ARG A 96 3.87 -25.98 -16.16
N PHE A 97 3.32 -27.19 -16.12
CA PHE A 97 2.46 -27.59 -15.01
C PHE A 97 3.29 -27.85 -13.76
N GLU A 98 2.89 -27.21 -12.67
CA GLU A 98 3.51 -27.37 -11.36
C GLU A 98 2.53 -28.07 -10.40
N PRO A 99 3.03 -28.98 -9.53
CA PRO A 99 2.20 -29.61 -8.52
C PRO A 99 1.75 -28.58 -7.48
N VAL A 100 0.46 -28.61 -7.15
CA VAL A 100 -0.13 -27.83 -6.06
C VAL A 100 -0.68 -28.78 -5.00
N ASP A 101 -0.52 -28.43 -3.72
CA ASP A 101 -0.94 -29.28 -2.61
C ASP A 101 -2.47 -29.27 -2.43
N THR A 102 -3.12 -28.14 -2.70
CA THR A 102 -4.58 -28.03 -2.69
C THR A 102 -5.14 -27.15 -3.80
N ILE A 103 -6.40 -27.37 -4.16
CA ILE A 103 -7.16 -26.55 -5.11
C ILE A 103 -7.29 -25.09 -4.60
N GLY A 104 -7.11 -24.86 -3.29
CA GLY A 104 -6.99 -23.54 -2.66
C GLY A 104 -5.94 -22.64 -3.32
N ASP A 105 -4.82 -23.23 -3.75
CA ASP A 105 -3.57 -22.55 -4.11
C ASP A 105 -3.57 -21.96 -5.54
N ILE A 106 -4.63 -22.18 -6.31
CA ILE A 106 -4.73 -21.73 -7.70
C ILE A 106 -5.21 -20.26 -7.74
N MET A 107 -4.31 -19.33 -8.08
CA MET A 107 -4.51 -17.87 -8.04
C MET A 107 -5.19 -17.30 -9.30
N VAL A 108 -6.08 -16.30 -9.14
CA VAL A 108 -6.87 -15.66 -10.23
C VAL A 108 -6.20 -14.38 -10.77
N ASN A 109 -5.35 -13.72 -9.99
CA ASN A 109 -4.40 -12.70 -10.43
C ASN A 109 -3.00 -13.22 -10.09
N PRO A 110 -2.07 -13.36 -11.05
CA PRO A 110 -0.74 -13.94 -10.80
C PRO A 110 0.12 -13.12 -9.83
N LEU A 111 -0.27 -11.87 -9.53
CA LEU A 111 0.43 -11.00 -8.59
C LEU A 111 -0.13 -11.05 -7.16
N HIS A 112 -1.25 -11.74 -6.92
CA HIS A 112 -1.71 -11.95 -5.55
C HIS A 112 -0.96 -13.12 -4.97
N GLU A 113 -0.23 -12.94 -3.87
CA GLU A 113 0.61 -13.99 -3.30
C GLU A 113 -0.09 -14.77 -2.17
N SER A 114 -1.24 -14.29 -1.71
CA SER A 114 -1.99 -14.92 -0.61
C SER A 114 -3.51 -14.90 -0.80
N GLU A 115 -4.21 -15.82 -0.12
CA GLU A 115 -5.68 -15.79 -0.03
C GLU A 115 -6.19 -14.50 0.61
N LEU A 116 -5.43 -13.94 1.57
CA LEU A 116 -5.80 -12.72 2.28
C LEU A 116 -5.82 -11.50 1.33
N GLU A 117 -4.89 -11.40 0.38
CA GLU A 117 -4.89 -10.36 -0.66
C GLU A 117 -6.12 -10.43 -1.56
N VAL A 118 -6.48 -11.64 -2.01
CA VAL A 118 -7.69 -11.86 -2.82
C VAL A 118 -8.94 -11.45 -2.03
N ARG A 119 -9.03 -11.88 -0.76
CA ARG A 119 -10.15 -11.54 0.11
C ARG A 119 -10.23 -10.05 0.42
N PHE A 120 -9.10 -9.36 0.56
CA PHE A 120 -9.08 -7.91 0.79
C PHE A 120 -9.72 -7.15 -0.37
N ILE A 121 -9.36 -7.46 -1.62
CA ILE A 121 -9.98 -6.82 -2.80
C ILE A 121 -11.47 -7.11 -2.89
N GLU A 122 -11.90 -8.32 -2.53
CA GLU A 122 -13.31 -8.68 -2.50
C GLU A 122 -14.06 -7.99 -1.34
N ALA A 123 -13.42 -7.82 -0.19
CA ALA A 123 -13.94 -7.04 0.92
C ALA A 123 -14.13 -5.56 0.53
N LEU A 124 -13.18 -4.98 -0.21
CA LEU A 124 -13.33 -3.62 -0.77
C LEU A 124 -14.57 -3.51 -1.66
N LYS A 125 -14.83 -4.47 -2.55
CA LYS A 125 -15.99 -4.46 -3.45
C LYS A 125 -17.34 -4.53 -2.72
N ARG A 126 -17.36 -5.16 -1.55
CA ARG A 126 -18.58 -5.38 -0.76
C ARG A 126 -18.82 -4.31 0.30
N SER A 127 -17.76 -3.60 0.68
CA SER A 127 -17.84 -2.70 1.81
C SER A 127 -18.81 -1.55 1.54
N GLU A 128 -19.62 -1.27 2.56
CA GLU A 128 -20.41 -0.05 2.69
C GLU A 128 -19.89 0.82 3.85
N ALA A 129 -18.65 0.55 4.30
CA ALA A 129 -18.02 1.31 5.37
C ALA A 129 -17.93 2.81 5.01
N ALA A 130 -17.96 3.64 6.04
CA ALA A 130 -18.08 5.09 5.92
C ALA A 130 -19.38 5.59 5.23
N GLY A 131 -20.36 4.72 4.99
CA GLY A 131 -21.61 5.09 4.32
C GLY A 131 -21.46 5.31 2.82
N HIS A 132 -20.38 4.80 2.23
CA HIS A 132 -20.08 4.89 0.81
C HIS A 132 -20.08 3.50 0.19
N HIS A 133 -20.69 3.34 -0.98
CA HIS A 133 -20.46 2.17 -1.81
C HIS A 133 -19.13 2.32 -2.55
N LEU A 134 -18.27 1.32 -2.45
CA LEU A 134 -16.95 1.34 -3.06
C LEU A 134 -17.01 0.80 -4.50
N THR A 135 -16.37 1.49 -5.42
CA THR A 135 -16.19 0.99 -6.79
C THR A 135 -14.77 0.47 -6.94
N VAL A 136 -14.62 -0.82 -7.24
CA VAL A 136 -13.32 -1.44 -7.52
C VAL A 136 -13.36 -2.08 -8.89
N ARG A 137 -12.46 -1.67 -9.79
CA ARG A 137 -12.32 -2.27 -11.12
C ARG A 137 -10.86 -2.59 -11.42
N PRO A 138 -10.55 -3.66 -12.17
CA PRO A 138 -9.19 -3.91 -12.64
C PRO A 138 -8.67 -2.73 -13.47
N GLU A 139 -7.39 -2.42 -13.32
CA GLU A 139 -6.69 -1.38 -14.07
C GLU A 139 -5.21 -1.76 -14.23
N VAL A 140 -4.53 -1.24 -15.26
CA VAL A 140 -3.08 -1.37 -15.36
C VAL A 140 -2.44 -0.20 -14.63
N VAL A 141 -1.64 -0.50 -13.61
CA VAL A 141 -0.95 0.49 -12.78
C VAL A 141 0.54 0.24 -12.89
N ASN A 142 1.31 1.24 -13.33
CA ASN A 142 2.77 1.13 -13.53
C ASN A 142 3.17 -0.10 -14.37
N GLY A 143 2.44 -0.36 -15.46
CA GLY A 143 2.73 -1.46 -16.38
C GLY A 143 2.36 -2.86 -15.88
N LYS A 144 1.76 -3.01 -14.69
CA LYS A 144 1.32 -4.29 -14.12
C LYS A 144 -0.18 -4.30 -13.75
N PRO A 145 -0.81 -5.49 -13.65
CA PRO A 145 -2.19 -5.60 -13.17
C PRO A 145 -2.36 -5.00 -11.77
N GLY A 146 -3.36 -4.14 -11.60
CA GLY A 146 -3.76 -3.52 -10.34
C GLY A 146 -5.25 -3.17 -10.34
N TYR A 147 -5.65 -2.19 -9.52
CA TYR A 147 -7.04 -1.79 -9.40
C TYR A 147 -7.22 -0.28 -9.35
N PHE A 148 -8.34 0.19 -9.90
CA PHE A 148 -8.89 1.50 -9.65
C PHE A 148 -9.96 1.39 -8.55
N LEU A 149 -9.79 2.15 -7.48
CA LEU A 149 -10.68 2.18 -6.31
C LEU A 149 -11.28 3.58 -6.18
N CYS A 150 -12.60 3.70 -6.10
CA CYS A 150 -13.26 4.93 -5.65
C CYS A 150 -14.04 4.72 -4.36
N VAL A 151 -13.88 5.66 -3.43
CA VAL A 151 -14.59 5.75 -2.14
C VAL A 151 -15.30 7.11 -2.12
N GLY A 152 -16.60 7.12 -2.43
CA GLY A 152 -17.32 8.38 -2.66
C GLY A 152 -16.72 9.15 -3.85
N ASP A 153 -16.33 10.41 -3.63
CA ASP A 153 -15.74 11.28 -4.67
C ASP A 153 -14.22 11.14 -4.82
N GLN A 154 -13.58 10.36 -3.94
CA GLN A 154 -12.14 10.11 -3.96
C GLN A 154 -11.84 8.86 -4.77
N CYS A 155 -10.84 8.93 -5.65
CA CYS A 155 -10.41 7.79 -6.45
C CYS A 155 -8.89 7.59 -6.37
N TYR A 156 -8.50 6.33 -6.43
CA TYR A 156 -7.18 5.84 -6.11
C TYR A 156 -6.75 4.75 -7.08
N THR A 157 -5.44 4.65 -7.32
CA THR A 157 -4.83 3.45 -7.87
C THR A 157 -4.36 2.57 -6.72
N VAL A 158 -4.58 1.26 -6.85
CA VAL A 158 -4.18 0.24 -5.88
C VAL A 158 -3.23 -0.71 -6.61
N GLU A 159 -1.94 -0.52 -6.34
CA GLU A 159 -0.85 -1.26 -6.99
C GLU A 159 -0.43 -2.45 -6.10
N PRO A 160 -0.53 -3.71 -6.58
CA PRO A 160 -0.10 -4.86 -5.80
C PRO A 160 1.43 -4.99 -5.76
N GLN A 161 1.93 -5.59 -4.68
CA GLN A 161 3.33 -6.04 -4.52
C GLN A 161 4.35 -4.94 -4.87
N VAL A 162 4.39 -3.88 -4.07
CA VAL A 162 5.28 -2.74 -4.30
C VAL A 162 6.47 -2.77 -3.35
N GLU A 163 7.66 -2.78 -3.93
CA GLU A 163 8.92 -2.60 -3.20
C GLU A 163 9.11 -1.14 -2.80
N LEU A 164 9.34 -0.92 -1.52
CA LEU A 164 9.63 0.37 -0.91
C LEU A 164 10.96 0.27 -0.20
N GLY A 165 11.86 1.21 -0.44
CA GLY A 165 13.18 1.19 0.17
C GLY A 165 13.90 2.53 0.01
N ARG A 166 15.23 2.49 -0.05
CA ARG A 166 16.05 3.72 -0.08
C ARG A 166 15.75 4.60 -1.28
N GLU A 167 15.47 4.00 -2.43
CA GLU A 167 15.07 4.70 -3.66
C GLU A 167 13.75 5.47 -3.48
N SER A 168 12.85 4.94 -2.65
CA SER A 168 11.58 5.57 -2.26
C SER A 168 11.71 6.50 -1.03
N GLY A 169 12.94 6.77 -0.55
CA GLY A 169 13.18 7.61 0.63
C GLY A 169 13.01 6.91 1.99
N VAL A 170 12.94 5.58 2.03
CA VAL A 170 12.68 4.78 3.24
C VAL A 170 13.92 3.97 3.62
N HIS A 171 14.29 3.96 4.91
CA HIS A 171 15.53 3.30 5.34
C HIS A 171 15.49 1.76 5.16
N TYR A 172 14.44 1.13 5.69
CA TYR A 172 14.25 -0.32 5.61
C TYR A 172 13.47 -0.69 4.36
N ALA A 173 13.98 -1.67 3.61
CA ALA A 173 13.27 -2.22 2.48
C ALA A 173 12.05 -3.02 2.98
N SER A 174 10.90 -2.82 2.34
CA SER A 174 9.66 -3.53 2.61
C SER A 174 8.87 -3.69 1.34
N ARG A 175 8.18 -4.82 1.18
CA ARG A 175 7.20 -5.01 0.13
C ARG A 175 5.80 -4.84 0.70
N ALA A 176 5.07 -3.84 0.23
CA ALA A 176 3.67 -3.64 0.58
C ALA A 176 2.80 -4.56 -0.29
N ASP A 177 1.81 -5.22 0.30
CA ASP A 177 0.86 -6.06 -0.44
C ASP A 177 0.07 -5.22 -1.44
N PHE A 178 -0.33 -4.02 -1.01
CA PHE A 178 -0.90 -2.99 -1.87
C PHE A 178 -0.35 -1.61 -1.53
N LEU A 179 -0.07 -0.80 -2.54
CA LEU A 179 0.21 0.62 -2.38
C LEU A 179 -0.92 1.44 -2.99
N ILE A 180 -1.61 2.20 -2.14
CA ILE A 180 -2.71 3.08 -2.55
C ILE A 180 -2.16 4.47 -2.82
N ARG A 181 -2.39 4.99 -4.03
CA ARG A 181 -2.07 6.36 -4.44
C ARG A 181 -3.30 7.08 -4.94
N SER A 182 -3.34 8.41 -4.84
CA SER A 182 -4.40 9.18 -5.48
C SER A 182 -4.35 8.96 -6.98
N ALA A 183 -5.51 8.73 -7.61
CA ALA A 183 -5.61 8.62 -9.06
C ALA A 183 -5.60 10.00 -9.76
N ARG A 184 -5.64 11.08 -8.98
CA ARG A 184 -5.45 12.45 -9.46
C ARG A 184 -4.13 12.95 -8.91
N GLU A 185 -3.48 13.86 -9.64
CA GLU A 185 -2.37 14.62 -9.09
C GLU A 185 -2.87 15.46 -7.92
N SER A 186 -2.64 14.96 -6.71
CA SER A 186 -2.94 15.64 -5.46
C SER A 186 -1.69 15.59 -4.60
N ARG A 187 -1.06 16.75 -4.42
CA ARG A 187 0.11 16.90 -3.54
C ARG A 187 -0.23 16.70 -2.05
N GLU A 188 -1.51 16.65 -1.69
CA GLU A 188 -1.98 16.55 -0.31
C GLU A 188 -2.23 15.11 0.16
N PHE A 189 -2.30 14.13 -0.76
CA PHE A 189 -2.51 12.74 -0.39
C PHE A 189 -1.17 12.01 -0.20
N ARG A 190 -0.88 11.61 1.04
CA ARG A 190 0.25 10.73 1.35
C ARG A 190 -0.10 9.29 0.95
N PRO A 191 0.68 8.63 0.06
CA PRO A 191 0.46 7.23 -0.30
C PRO A 191 0.39 6.30 0.92
N ILE A 192 -0.41 5.24 0.82
CA ILE A 192 -0.65 4.29 1.91
C ILE A 192 -0.12 2.92 1.51
N ALA A 193 0.92 2.46 2.20
CA ALA A 193 1.42 1.10 2.12
C ALA A 193 0.55 0.19 3.00
N VAL A 194 -0.24 -0.67 2.37
CA VAL A 194 -1.11 -1.64 3.04
C VAL A 194 -0.37 -2.96 3.23
N PHE A 195 -0.37 -3.46 4.45
CA PHE A 195 0.19 -4.75 4.85
C PHE A 195 -0.95 -5.66 5.32
N LEU A 196 -1.05 -6.84 4.73
CA LEU A 196 -2.06 -7.85 4.98
C LEU A 196 -1.46 -9.00 5.79
N ASP A 197 -1.46 -8.82 7.11
CA ASP A 197 -0.69 -9.68 7.99
C ASP A 197 -1.53 -10.87 8.50
N GLY A 198 -1.10 -12.08 8.13
CA GLY A 198 -1.57 -13.31 8.75
C GLY A 198 -0.80 -13.63 10.03
N PHE A 199 -1.49 -13.77 11.18
CA PHE A 199 -0.85 -14.06 12.47
C PHE A 199 0.14 -15.24 12.43
N GLN A 200 -0.22 -16.34 11.73
CA GLN A 200 0.64 -17.53 11.63
C GLN A 200 2.00 -17.23 10.99
N TYR A 201 2.06 -16.27 10.08
CA TYR A 201 3.28 -15.91 9.33
C TYR A 201 4.06 -14.78 10.02
N HIS A 202 3.37 -13.82 10.64
CA HIS A 202 3.99 -12.59 11.17
C HIS A 202 4.26 -12.58 12.69
N LYS A 203 3.77 -13.55 13.45
CA LYS A 203 3.96 -13.57 14.92
C LYS A 203 5.42 -13.64 15.38
N GLU A 204 6.33 -14.12 14.52
CA GLU A 204 7.77 -14.21 14.82
C GLU A 204 8.58 -13.05 14.21
N SER A 205 8.00 -12.24 13.32
CA SER A 205 8.66 -11.14 12.61
C SER A 205 8.31 -9.75 13.13
N VAL A 206 7.59 -9.64 14.26
CA VAL A 206 7.05 -8.36 14.79
C VAL A 206 8.08 -7.22 14.86
N THR A 207 9.33 -7.52 15.24
CA THR A 207 10.42 -6.53 15.28
C THR A 207 10.75 -6.01 13.88
N ASP A 208 10.93 -6.90 12.91
CA ASP A 208 11.22 -6.53 11.51
C ASP A 208 10.04 -5.77 10.89
N ASP A 209 8.83 -6.27 11.15
CA ASP A 209 7.57 -5.67 10.71
C ASP A 209 7.40 -4.23 11.20
N THR A 210 7.68 -3.99 12.48
CA THR A 210 7.61 -2.63 13.06
C THR A 210 8.76 -1.74 12.61
N CYS A 211 9.97 -2.26 12.37
CA CYS A 211 11.07 -1.47 11.80
C CYS A 211 10.70 -0.90 10.42
N LYS A 212 10.17 -1.76 9.54
CA LYS A 212 9.70 -1.38 8.20
C LYS A 212 8.60 -0.33 8.26
N ARG A 213 7.56 -0.58 9.07
CA ARG A 213 6.40 0.32 9.21
C ARG A 213 6.78 1.65 9.87
N LEU A 214 7.65 1.65 10.87
CA LEU A 214 8.12 2.88 11.50
C LEU A 214 8.96 3.71 10.52
N ALA A 215 9.82 3.07 9.73
CA ALA A 215 10.59 3.76 8.70
C ALA A 215 9.71 4.40 7.63
N LEU A 216 8.62 3.74 7.22
CA LEU A 216 7.63 4.31 6.31
C LEU A 216 6.98 5.57 6.90
N VAL A 217 6.45 5.49 8.11
CA VAL A 217 5.78 6.63 8.79
C VAL A 217 6.76 7.79 8.99
N GLN A 218 7.95 7.49 9.52
CA GLN A 218 8.95 8.50 9.87
C GLN A 218 9.68 9.09 8.66
N SER A 219 9.63 8.42 7.49
CA SER A 219 10.05 9.04 6.23
C SER A 219 9.21 10.27 5.85
N ASN A 220 8.01 10.43 6.43
CA ASN A 220 7.01 11.44 6.07
C ASN A 220 6.47 11.30 4.63
N ALA A 221 6.84 10.25 3.90
CA ALA A 221 6.42 10.02 2.52
C ALA A 221 5.24 9.03 2.41
N TYR A 222 5.06 8.16 3.41
CA TYR A 222 4.04 7.11 3.40
C TYR A 222 3.29 7.05 4.73
N PHE A 223 2.02 6.67 4.67
CA PHE A 223 1.38 6.01 5.81
C PHE A 223 1.51 4.50 5.65
N GLN A 224 1.49 3.78 6.77
CA GLN A 224 1.38 2.34 6.80
C GLN A 224 -0.06 1.96 7.18
N TRP A 225 -0.57 0.84 6.72
CA TRP A 225 -1.86 0.34 7.19
C TRP A 225 -1.83 -1.16 7.31
N SER A 226 -1.84 -1.65 8.55
CA SER A 226 -1.78 -3.08 8.84
C SER A 226 -3.20 -3.61 9.04
N ILE A 227 -3.59 -4.61 8.25
CA ILE A 227 -4.92 -5.22 8.27
C ILE A 227 -4.72 -6.72 8.40
N ASN A 228 -5.37 -7.36 9.37
CA ASN A 228 -5.27 -8.80 9.57
C ASN A 228 -6.46 -9.55 8.97
N TRP A 229 -6.42 -10.89 9.06
CA TRP A 229 -7.49 -11.76 8.58
C TRP A 229 -8.86 -11.43 9.19
N GLN A 230 -8.92 -11.13 10.49
CA GLN A 230 -10.18 -10.83 11.18
C GLN A 230 -10.80 -9.51 10.71
N ASP A 231 -9.97 -8.50 10.44
CA ASP A 231 -10.43 -7.21 9.90
C ASP A 231 -11.10 -7.38 8.52
N VAL A 232 -10.54 -8.25 7.66
CA VAL A 232 -11.09 -8.57 6.33
C VAL A 232 -12.34 -9.45 6.44
N GLU A 233 -12.30 -10.49 7.27
CA GLU A 233 -13.41 -11.45 7.44
C GLU A 233 -14.68 -10.77 8.00
N ALA A 234 -14.52 -9.73 8.82
CA ALA A 234 -15.62 -8.94 9.35
C ALA A 234 -16.48 -8.26 8.25
N GLN A 235 -15.99 -8.17 7.00
CA GLN A 235 -16.76 -7.65 5.87
C GLN A 235 -17.65 -8.71 5.19
N PHE A 236 -17.41 -10.00 5.48
CA PHE A 236 -18.15 -11.12 4.89
C PHE A 236 -19.14 -11.75 5.85
N SER A 237 -18.82 -11.74 7.15
CA SER A 237 -19.64 -12.31 8.19
C SER A 237 -19.58 -11.45 9.46
N ASN A 238 -20.60 -11.54 10.31
CA ASN A 238 -20.60 -10.93 11.64
C ASN A 238 -19.69 -11.69 12.61
N ALA A 239 -18.48 -12.07 12.18
CA ALA A 239 -17.49 -12.71 13.02
C ALA A 239 -17.02 -11.75 14.11
N ASP A 240 -16.93 -12.25 15.34
CA ASP A 240 -16.49 -11.46 16.48
C ASP A 240 -15.00 -11.14 16.34
N VAL A 241 -14.64 -9.86 16.22
CA VAL A 241 -13.25 -9.42 16.08
C VAL A 241 -12.59 -9.55 17.44
N GLN A 242 -11.69 -10.54 17.58
CA GLN A 242 -11.04 -10.84 18.86
C GLN A 242 -9.87 -9.91 19.22
N ALA A 243 -9.59 -8.86 18.44
CA ALA A 243 -8.47 -7.96 18.73
C ALA A 243 -8.70 -7.15 20.02
N ILE A 244 -7.63 -6.96 20.82
CA ILE A 244 -7.68 -6.03 21.95
C ILE A 244 -7.71 -4.60 21.40
N ASN A 245 -8.68 -3.80 21.83
CA ASN A 245 -8.69 -2.38 21.50
C ASN A 245 -7.96 -1.58 22.59
N PHE A 246 -6.67 -1.34 22.40
CA PHE A 246 -5.86 -0.57 23.37
C PHE A 246 -6.36 0.86 23.59
N PHE A 247 -7.13 1.42 22.65
CA PHE A 247 -7.75 2.70 22.88
C PHE A 247 -8.83 2.65 23.93
N THR A 248 -9.51 1.52 24.21
CA THR A 248 -10.52 1.41 25.26
C THR A 248 -9.96 1.00 26.63
N GLU A 249 -8.75 0.46 26.65
CA GLU A 249 -8.07 0.02 27.87
C GLU A 249 -7.57 1.18 28.73
N LYS A 250 -7.70 1.01 30.05
CA LYS A 250 -7.08 1.87 31.09
C LYS A 250 -7.24 3.38 30.87
N ASN A 251 -8.39 3.80 30.33
CA ASN A 251 -8.71 5.21 30.19
C ASN A 251 -9.19 5.81 31.52
N HIS A 252 -8.91 7.09 31.68
CA HIS A 252 -9.27 7.88 32.83
C HIS A 252 -10.55 8.67 32.58
N ALA A 253 -11.65 8.29 33.22
CA ALA A 253 -12.97 8.88 33.00
C ALA A 253 -13.00 10.40 33.18
N GLN A 254 -12.15 10.95 34.06
CA GLN A 254 -11.98 12.39 34.28
C GLN A 254 -11.58 13.17 33.02
N MET A 255 -10.92 12.52 32.06
CA MET A 255 -10.49 13.14 30.81
C MET A 255 -11.63 13.30 29.79
N SER A 256 -12.76 12.60 29.97
CA SER A 256 -13.86 12.57 28.98
C SER A 256 -14.41 13.95 28.63
N ALA A 257 -14.52 14.84 29.63
CA ALA A 257 -15.02 16.20 29.40
C ALA A 257 -14.04 17.02 28.53
N LEU A 258 -12.74 16.89 28.78
CA LEU A 258 -11.71 17.54 27.96
C LEU A 258 -11.69 16.96 26.54
N GLN A 259 -11.79 15.64 26.41
CA GLN A 259 -11.84 14.97 25.11
C GLN A 259 -13.04 15.44 24.29
N GLN A 260 -14.23 15.52 24.89
CA GLN A 260 -15.42 16.04 24.23
C GLN A 260 -15.22 17.50 23.79
N GLN A 261 -14.74 18.36 24.69
CA GLN A 261 -14.49 19.76 24.39
C GLN A 261 -13.51 19.94 23.22
N LEU A 262 -12.40 19.18 23.19
CA LEU A 262 -11.41 19.26 22.11
C LEU A 262 -11.92 18.64 20.81
N THR A 263 -12.71 17.56 20.90
CA THR A 263 -13.39 16.97 19.73
C THR A 263 -14.21 18.03 18.99
N ASP A 264 -14.98 18.82 19.73
CA ASP A 264 -15.83 19.86 19.17
C ASP A 264 -15.00 21.04 18.61
N ARG A 265 -13.98 21.50 19.36
CA ARG A 265 -13.12 22.62 18.95
C ARG A 265 -12.27 22.32 17.72
N LEU A 266 -11.74 21.10 17.62
CA LEU A 266 -10.93 20.64 16.50
C LEU A 266 -11.78 20.16 15.31
N GLY A 267 -13.11 20.15 15.45
CA GLY A 267 -14.03 19.81 14.36
C GLY A 267 -14.00 18.34 13.93
N VAL A 268 -13.69 17.43 14.86
CA VAL A 268 -13.49 15.98 14.60
C VAL A 268 -14.57 15.09 15.24
N ALA A 269 -15.76 15.63 15.51
CA ALA A 269 -16.87 14.90 16.09
C ALA A 269 -17.31 13.66 15.28
N ASP A 270 -17.20 13.73 13.95
CA ASP A 270 -17.42 12.62 13.02
C ASP A 270 -16.40 11.48 13.19
N LEU A 271 -15.19 11.79 13.66
CA LEU A 271 -14.11 10.83 13.91
C LEU A 271 -14.04 10.36 15.38
N ALA A 272 -14.88 10.88 16.28
CA ALA A 272 -14.78 10.59 17.72
C ALA A 272 -14.80 9.10 18.07
N ARG A 273 -15.46 8.28 17.23
CA ARG A 273 -15.58 6.82 17.41
C ARG A 273 -14.73 6.00 16.44
N ILE A 274 -13.81 6.62 15.69
CA ILE A 274 -12.97 5.92 14.70
C ILE A 274 -12.13 4.80 15.33
N HIS A 275 -11.64 5.03 16.56
CA HIS A 275 -10.88 4.06 17.35
C HIS A 275 -11.67 2.78 17.71
N LEU A 276 -13.00 2.77 17.60
CA LEU A 276 -13.83 1.59 17.85
C LEU A 276 -14.05 0.73 16.61
N ARG A 277 -13.66 1.22 15.43
CA ARG A 277 -13.75 0.47 14.17
C ARG A 277 -12.51 -0.40 13.99
N ASN A 278 -12.68 -1.51 13.28
CA ASN A 278 -11.57 -2.39 12.90
C ASN A 278 -10.63 -1.70 11.88
N SER A 279 -9.46 -2.28 11.62
CA SER A 279 -8.43 -1.62 10.79
C SER A 279 -8.88 -1.39 9.35
N PHE A 280 -9.66 -2.32 8.79
CA PHE A 280 -10.22 -2.20 7.45
C PHE A 280 -11.19 -1.02 7.35
N ASP A 281 -12.15 -0.93 8.27
CA ASP A 281 -13.11 0.15 8.33
C ASP A 281 -12.41 1.50 8.50
N GLN A 282 -11.38 1.59 9.36
CA GLN A 282 -10.61 2.82 9.53
C GLN A 282 -9.96 3.26 8.20
N LEU A 283 -9.38 2.32 7.43
CA LEU A 283 -8.82 2.63 6.11
C LEU A 283 -9.88 3.24 5.19
N ILE A 284 -11.07 2.63 5.11
CA ILE A 284 -12.14 3.14 4.25
C ILE A 284 -12.61 4.53 4.67
N HIS A 285 -12.73 4.79 5.98
CA HIS A 285 -13.08 6.13 6.47
C HIS A 285 -12.01 7.16 6.12
N TYR A 286 -10.72 6.80 6.16
CA TYR A 286 -9.65 7.70 5.74
C TYR A 286 -9.71 7.96 4.23
N LEU A 287 -9.86 6.91 3.42
CA LEU A 287 -9.97 7.03 1.96
C LEU A 287 -11.23 7.79 1.50
N ALA A 288 -12.32 7.76 2.26
CA ALA A 288 -13.50 8.58 1.95
C ALA A 288 -13.22 10.08 2.11
N LYS A 289 -12.36 10.47 3.06
CA LYS A 289 -12.02 11.86 3.39
C LYS A 289 -10.60 11.95 3.94
N PRO A 290 -9.57 11.98 3.06
CA PRO A 290 -8.16 11.85 3.46
C PRO A 290 -7.57 13.15 4.02
N ASP A 291 -8.10 13.59 5.15
CA ASP A 291 -7.66 14.80 5.86
C ASP A 291 -6.70 14.42 7.00
N GLN A 292 -5.40 14.49 6.72
CA GLN A 292 -4.34 14.10 7.65
C GLN A 292 -4.39 14.89 8.96
N GLU A 293 -4.70 16.18 8.90
CA GLU A 293 -4.78 17.07 10.05
C GLU A 293 -5.92 16.65 10.98
N ARG A 294 -7.11 16.36 10.43
CA ARG A 294 -8.25 15.85 11.21
C ARG A 294 -7.97 14.50 11.85
N TRP A 295 -7.30 13.59 11.15
CA TRP A 295 -6.94 12.29 11.71
C TRP A 295 -5.90 12.42 12.83
N ARG A 296 -4.94 13.33 12.69
CA ARG A 296 -4.02 13.71 13.77
C ARG A 296 -4.77 14.29 14.98
N HIS A 297 -5.73 15.18 14.75
CA HIS A 297 -6.59 15.72 15.82
C HIS A 297 -7.38 14.62 16.52
N ALA A 298 -7.95 13.67 15.78
CA ALA A 298 -8.68 12.54 16.37
C ALA A 298 -7.76 11.64 17.22
N ALA A 299 -6.57 11.32 16.72
CA ALA A 299 -5.57 10.55 17.48
C ALA A 299 -5.10 11.29 18.74
N PHE A 300 -4.81 12.59 18.62
CA PHE A 300 -4.44 13.47 19.74
C PHE A 300 -5.50 13.48 20.84
N VAL A 301 -6.75 13.76 20.47
CA VAL A 301 -7.86 13.79 21.43
C VAL A 301 -8.06 12.42 22.06
N ARG A 302 -7.93 11.33 21.30
CA ARG A 302 -8.07 10.00 21.87
C ARG A 302 -6.97 9.69 22.88
N ALA A 303 -5.71 10.02 22.56
CA ALA A 303 -4.57 9.77 23.43
C ALA A 303 -4.66 10.48 24.79
N LEU A 304 -5.36 11.62 24.87
CA LEU A 304 -5.65 12.30 26.15
C LEU A 304 -6.43 11.42 27.15
N GLY A 305 -7.11 10.37 26.70
CA GLY A 305 -7.83 9.43 27.55
C GLY A 305 -6.91 8.64 28.50
N TRP A 306 -5.63 8.50 28.15
CA TRP A 306 -4.63 7.79 28.97
C TRP A 306 -3.94 8.66 30.02
N PHE A 307 -4.30 9.93 30.15
CA PHE A 307 -3.74 10.82 31.17
C PHE A 307 -4.57 10.74 32.45
N ASP A 308 -3.91 10.66 33.60
CA ASP A 308 -4.58 10.86 34.87
C ASP A 308 -4.40 12.31 35.32
N GLN A 309 -5.49 13.10 35.29
CA GLN A 309 -5.47 14.51 35.70
C GLN A 309 -4.86 14.75 37.09
N GLN A 310 -4.89 13.77 38.01
CA GLN A 310 -4.33 13.92 39.36
C GLN A 310 -2.83 13.62 39.43
N GLN A 311 -2.32 12.74 38.57
CA GLN A 311 -0.96 12.20 38.63
C GLN A 311 -0.07 12.68 37.49
N MET A 312 -0.63 13.17 36.38
CA MET A 312 0.10 13.48 35.14
C MET A 312 1.20 14.55 35.28
N ARG A 313 1.26 15.26 36.40
CA ARG A 313 2.30 16.26 36.72
C ARG A 313 3.01 15.99 38.05
N ASP A 314 2.73 14.86 38.69
CA ASP A 314 3.43 14.51 39.91
C ASP A 314 4.92 14.32 39.59
N ALA A 315 5.80 14.97 40.36
CA ALA A 315 7.22 15.02 40.05
C ALA A 315 7.86 13.62 40.05
N GLN A 316 7.43 12.72 40.93
CA GLN A 316 7.96 11.35 41.00
C GLN A 316 7.45 10.52 39.83
N VAL A 317 6.17 10.70 39.45
CA VAL A 317 5.59 10.03 38.29
C VAL A 317 6.29 10.47 37.00
N VAL A 318 6.52 11.77 36.84
CA VAL A 318 7.22 12.32 35.67
C VAL A 318 8.67 11.84 35.62
N GLU A 319 9.41 11.86 36.73
CA GLU A 319 10.79 11.36 36.79
C GLU A 319 10.85 9.87 36.38
N HIS A 320 9.99 9.04 36.98
CA HIS A 320 9.92 7.61 36.64
C HIS A 320 9.52 7.36 35.19
N PHE A 321 8.56 8.13 34.67
CA PHE A 321 8.16 8.07 33.26
C PHE A 321 9.34 8.34 32.33
N LEU A 322 10.13 9.38 32.61
CA LEU A 322 11.26 9.77 31.77
C LEU A 322 12.37 8.72 31.77
N ASP A 323 12.64 8.08 32.91
CA ASP A 323 13.59 6.98 32.98
C ASP A 323 13.14 5.80 32.10
N ARG A 324 11.88 5.36 32.24
CA ARG A 324 11.31 4.28 31.43
C ARG A 324 11.23 4.64 29.95
N PHE A 325 10.95 5.91 29.63
CA PHE A 325 10.89 6.39 28.26
C PHE A 325 12.26 6.28 27.58
N ARG A 326 13.32 6.78 28.24
CA ARG A 326 14.69 6.74 27.71
C ARG A 326 15.23 5.33 27.52
N GLU A 327 14.79 4.38 28.35
CA GLU A 327 15.15 2.96 28.19
C GLU A 327 14.53 2.30 26.94
N ASN A 328 13.39 2.82 26.47
CA ASN A 328 12.56 2.17 25.44
C ASN A 328 12.43 3.00 24.15
N ALA A 329 13.01 4.21 24.10
CA ALA A 329 13.08 5.07 22.92
C ALA A 329 14.42 4.89 22.20
N CYS A 330 14.43 4.94 20.86
CA CYS A 330 15.69 5.02 20.13
C CYS A 330 16.30 6.43 20.27
N THR A 331 17.59 6.59 19.92
CA THR A 331 18.30 7.86 20.09
C THR A 331 17.63 9.01 19.34
N ALA A 332 17.25 8.79 18.07
CA ALA A 332 16.66 9.81 17.23
C ALA A 332 15.29 10.29 17.77
N PHE A 333 14.49 9.37 18.29
CA PHE A 333 13.21 9.70 18.91
C PHE A 333 13.38 10.41 20.25
N SER A 334 14.33 9.96 21.07
CA SER A 334 14.67 10.60 22.34
C SER A 334 15.05 12.06 22.15
N ALA A 335 15.81 12.39 21.10
CA ALA A 335 16.17 13.77 20.80
C ALA A 335 14.96 14.66 20.45
N ILE A 336 13.95 14.12 19.77
CA ILE A 336 12.69 14.85 19.50
C ILE A 336 11.91 15.04 20.79
N ALA A 337 11.86 14.01 21.62
CA ALA A 337 11.13 14.04 22.88
C ALA A 337 11.75 15.03 23.87
N ASP A 338 13.07 15.08 24.02
CA ASP A 338 13.77 16.00 24.91
C ASP A 338 13.45 17.48 24.60
N ASP A 339 13.33 17.85 23.32
CA ASP A 339 12.93 19.20 22.90
C ASP A 339 11.45 19.54 23.25
N LEU A 340 10.59 18.52 23.39
CA LEU A 340 9.14 18.68 23.61
C LEU A 340 8.70 18.47 25.07
N ILE A 341 9.53 17.83 25.90
CA ILE A 341 9.22 17.34 27.25
C ILE A 341 9.45 18.41 28.36
N GLU A 342 9.64 19.68 28.03
CA GLU A 342 9.75 20.74 29.06
C GLU A 342 8.44 20.92 29.86
N ASP A 343 8.47 20.63 31.18
CA ASP A 343 7.30 20.60 32.10
C ASP A 343 6.10 19.80 31.52
N PRO A 344 6.29 18.49 31.26
CA PRO A 344 5.33 17.71 30.52
C PRO A 344 4.18 17.27 31.44
N ALA A 345 2.99 17.13 30.86
CA ALA A 345 2.03 16.16 31.38
C ALA A 345 2.42 14.79 30.83
N VAL A 346 2.31 13.74 31.65
CA VAL A 346 2.59 12.34 31.26
C VAL A 346 1.37 11.44 31.49
N GLY A 347 1.25 10.39 30.69
CA GLY A 347 0.18 9.41 30.76
C GLY A 347 0.54 8.12 30.03
N GLY A 348 -0.42 7.20 29.92
CA GLY A 348 -0.23 5.91 29.25
C GLY A 348 -0.60 4.72 30.13
N PHE A 349 -0.23 3.52 29.70
CA PHE A 349 -0.47 2.29 30.44
C PHE A 349 0.68 1.29 30.30
N GLY A 350 0.85 0.42 31.30
CA GLY A 350 1.75 -0.74 31.24
C GLY A 350 3.24 -0.41 31.28
N TRP A 351 3.61 0.87 31.35
CA TRP A 351 5.00 1.33 31.36
C TRP A 351 5.65 1.32 32.74
N ASP A 352 4.82 1.36 33.79
CA ASP A 352 5.16 1.29 35.21
C ASP A 352 5.13 -0.16 35.75
N GLN A 353 4.62 -1.12 34.96
CA GLN A 353 4.46 -2.51 35.36
C GLN A 353 5.38 -3.45 34.60
N GLU A 354 6.08 -4.33 35.33
CA GLU A 354 6.97 -5.32 34.74
C GLU A 354 6.26 -6.42 33.96
N ALA A 355 4.93 -6.57 34.03
CA ALA A 355 4.21 -7.77 33.57
C ALA A 355 3.45 -7.62 32.23
N GLU A 356 3.34 -6.43 31.64
CA GLU A 356 2.51 -6.25 30.43
C GLU A 356 3.27 -6.54 29.13
N THR A 357 2.60 -7.20 28.19
CA THR A 357 3.13 -7.49 26.84
C THR A 357 3.15 -6.26 25.95
N VAL A 358 2.22 -5.32 26.14
CA VAL A 358 2.16 -4.04 25.42
C VAL A 358 2.12 -2.93 26.44
N SER A 359 2.94 -1.91 26.24
CA SER A 359 2.94 -0.68 27.01
C SER A 359 2.84 0.53 26.10
N LEU A 360 2.24 1.60 26.61
CA LEU A 360 2.14 2.88 25.94
C LEU A 360 2.55 3.98 26.89
N GLN A 361 3.46 4.84 26.46
CA GLN A 361 3.82 6.07 27.15
C GLN A 361 3.40 7.25 26.27
N CYS A 362 2.71 8.23 26.85
CA CYS A 362 2.38 9.46 26.15
C CYS A 362 2.72 10.69 27.00
N ALA A 363 3.20 11.74 26.35
CA ALA A 363 3.57 12.99 26.99
C ALA A 363 3.26 14.17 26.09
N LEU A 364 3.00 15.33 26.70
CA LEU A 364 2.81 16.58 25.98
C LEU A 364 3.07 17.78 26.90
N PRO A 365 3.56 18.91 26.38
CA PRO A 365 3.61 20.15 27.15
C PRO A 365 2.19 20.68 27.34
N LEU A 366 1.79 21.04 28.57
CA LEU A 366 0.40 21.42 28.88
C LEU A 366 -0.17 22.56 28.02
N ARG A 367 0.70 23.47 27.55
CA ARG A 367 0.33 24.53 26.61
C ARG A 367 -0.33 23.96 25.34
N ALA A 368 0.08 22.79 24.87
CA ALA A 368 -0.45 22.14 23.68
C ALA A 368 -1.95 21.83 23.79
N ILE A 369 -2.48 21.58 25.00
CA ILE A 369 -3.93 21.40 25.21
C ILE A 369 -4.68 22.71 24.97
N GLN A 370 -4.13 23.83 25.45
CA GLN A 370 -4.75 25.15 25.34
C GLN A 370 -4.62 25.71 23.91
N GLU A 371 -3.44 25.55 23.32
CA GLU A 371 -3.08 25.95 21.95
C GLU A 371 -3.67 25.01 20.90
N GLN A 372 -4.18 23.84 21.31
CA GLN A 372 -4.69 22.79 20.44
C GLN A 372 -3.61 22.25 19.48
N ASP A 373 -2.34 22.28 19.92
CA ASP A 373 -1.22 21.79 19.15
C ASP A 373 -1.09 20.27 19.26
N SER A 374 -1.84 19.58 18.41
CA SER A 374 -1.79 18.12 18.30
C SER A 374 -0.44 17.56 17.85
N ARG A 375 0.47 18.38 17.33
CA ARG A 375 1.81 17.95 16.90
C ARG A 375 2.74 17.71 18.08
N ALA A 376 2.48 18.35 19.22
CA ALA A 376 3.31 18.27 20.42
C ALA A 376 3.08 17.00 21.26
N MET A 377 2.13 16.15 20.86
CA MET A 377 1.88 14.88 21.52
C MET A 377 2.95 13.86 21.14
N ILE A 378 3.62 13.35 22.16
CA ILE A 378 4.64 12.31 22.07
C ILE A 378 3.98 10.98 22.44
N VAL A 379 4.19 9.95 21.62
CA VAL A 379 3.70 8.59 21.91
C VAL A 379 4.80 7.56 21.65
N LEU A 380 5.04 6.71 22.65
CA LEU A 380 5.87 5.52 22.55
C LEU A 380 5.00 4.29 22.82
N LEU A 381 4.78 3.47 21.79
CA LEU A 381 4.02 2.22 21.87
C LEU A 381 4.99 1.03 21.73
N SER A 382 5.11 0.21 22.77
CA SER A 382 6.10 -0.86 22.83
C SER A 382 5.46 -2.22 23.07
N MET A 383 6.00 -3.25 22.42
CA MET A 383 5.67 -4.65 22.68
C MET A 383 6.88 -5.41 23.23
N ASP A 384 6.71 -6.13 24.33
CA ASP A 384 7.74 -7.00 24.92
C ASP A 384 7.48 -8.45 24.50
N LEU A 385 8.19 -8.92 23.47
CA LEU A 385 7.95 -10.25 22.89
C LEU A 385 8.32 -11.38 23.86
N SER A 386 9.21 -11.11 24.83
CA SER A 386 9.51 -12.05 25.91
C SER A 386 8.28 -12.41 26.77
N LYS A 387 7.23 -11.59 26.72
CA LYS A 387 5.96 -11.75 27.47
C LYS A 387 4.78 -12.17 26.61
N ARG A 388 5.00 -12.62 25.37
CA ARG A 388 3.91 -12.96 24.44
C ARG A 388 2.99 -14.10 24.92
N GLY A 389 3.50 -15.01 25.75
CA GLY A 389 2.72 -16.16 26.24
C GLY A 389 2.45 -17.18 25.13
N THR A 390 1.25 -17.77 25.10
CA THR A 390 0.84 -18.72 24.06
C THR A 390 0.27 -17.98 22.83
N ASP A 391 0.24 -18.65 21.68
CA ASP A 391 -0.36 -18.10 20.46
C ASP A 391 -1.82 -17.64 20.65
N GLU A 392 -2.60 -18.37 21.45
CA GLU A 392 -4.01 -18.06 21.73
C GLU A 392 -4.17 -16.73 22.47
N THR A 393 -3.32 -16.49 23.49
CA THR A 393 -3.33 -15.22 24.23
C THR A 393 -2.64 -14.09 23.46
N PHE A 394 -1.65 -14.42 22.63
CA PHE A 394 -0.86 -13.42 21.92
C PHE A 394 -1.57 -12.85 20.71
N ARG A 395 -2.29 -13.67 19.95
CA ARG A 395 -3.01 -13.25 18.73
C ARG A 395 -3.88 -11.99 18.91
N PRO A 396 -4.74 -11.88 19.93
CA PRO A 396 -5.55 -10.68 20.13
C PRO A 396 -4.73 -9.44 20.54
N ILE A 397 -3.63 -9.63 21.28
CA ILE A 397 -2.66 -8.57 21.65
C ILE A 397 -1.93 -8.06 20.40
N TRP A 398 -1.42 -8.98 19.58
CA TRP A 398 -0.72 -8.70 18.33
C TRP A 398 -1.61 -7.92 17.35
N ALA A 399 -2.86 -8.37 17.15
CA ALA A 399 -3.82 -7.68 16.29
C ALA A 399 -4.14 -6.27 16.81
N GLY A 400 -4.36 -6.14 18.13
CA GLY A 400 -4.60 -4.86 18.79
C GLY A 400 -3.44 -3.88 18.66
N PHE A 401 -2.20 -4.38 18.68
CA PHE A 401 -1.01 -3.56 18.58
C PHE A 401 -0.90 -2.87 17.22
N PHE A 402 -1.09 -3.63 16.13
CA PHE A 402 -1.11 -3.07 14.77
C PHE A 402 -2.32 -2.16 14.52
N HIS A 403 -3.48 -2.49 15.11
CA HIS A 403 -4.65 -1.60 15.11
C HIS A 403 -4.35 -0.25 15.78
N ALA A 404 -3.64 -0.25 16.92
CA ALA A 404 -3.22 0.99 17.58
C ALA A 404 -2.25 1.81 16.72
N ILE A 405 -1.28 1.16 16.06
CA ILE A 405 -0.33 1.80 15.16
C ILE A 405 -1.05 2.55 14.03
N ASN A 406 -2.09 1.95 13.43
CA ASN A 406 -2.84 2.56 12.33
C ASN A 406 -3.42 3.94 12.65
N LEU A 407 -3.84 4.19 13.90
CA LEU A 407 -4.36 5.51 14.31
C LEU A 407 -3.26 6.40 14.91
N LEU A 408 -2.30 5.84 15.66
CA LEU A 408 -1.22 6.62 16.27
C LEU A 408 -0.23 7.19 15.26
N GLN A 409 -0.09 6.57 14.08
CA GLN A 409 0.83 7.03 13.02
C GLN A 409 0.58 8.47 12.54
N PHE A 410 -0.60 9.04 12.78
CA PHE A 410 -0.91 10.41 12.39
C PHE A 410 -0.24 11.46 13.30
N LEU A 411 0.24 11.05 14.48
CA LEU A 411 1.00 11.91 15.39
C LEU A 411 2.47 11.97 14.93
N PRO A 412 3.07 13.16 14.76
CA PRO A 412 4.43 13.28 14.23
C PRO A 412 5.48 12.70 15.19
N ALA A 413 5.38 13.00 16.49
CA ALA A 413 6.29 12.49 17.51
C ALA A 413 5.82 11.10 18.02
N VAL A 414 5.82 10.11 17.13
CA VAL A 414 5.48 8.71 17.47
C VAL A 414 6.62 7.74 17.20
N GLN A 415 6.86 6.84 18.15
CA GLN A 415 7.62 5.62 17.95
C GLN A 415 6.76 4.42 18.33
N PHE A 416 6.80 3.38 17.50
CA PHE A 416 6.25 2.09 17.84
C PHE A 416 7.25 0.98 17.53
N GLY A 417 7.28 -0.07 18.33
CA GLY A 417 8.24 -1.16 18.13
C GLY A 417 8.24 -2.20 19.23
N THR A 418 9.24 -3.06 19.21
CA THR A 418 9.46 -4.10 20.22
C THR A 418 10.62 -3.73 21.14
N ILE A 419 10.55 -4.17 22.40
CA ILE A 419 11.63 -3.96 23.37
C ILE A 419 12.91 -4.65 22.91
N GLU A 420 12.79 -5.82 22.27
CA GLU A 420 13.90 -6.55 21.67
C GLU A 420 14.56 -5.76 20.53
N GLY A 421 13.75 -5.12 19.67
CA GLY A 421 14.26 -4.28 18.59
C GLY A 421 15.02 -3.06 19.14
N ILE A 422 14.51 -2.42 20.19
CA ILE A 422 15.19 -1.28 20.84
C ILE A 422 16.53 -1.73 21.43
N ARG A 423 16.54 -2.81 22.22
CA ARG A 423 17.76 -3.34 22.85
C ARG A 423 18.84 -3.77 21.84
N SER A 424 18.42 -4.26 20.68
CA SER A 424 19.33 -4.66 19.59
C SER A 424 19.76 -3.50 18.70
N GLY A 425 19.20 -2.30 18.89
CA GLY A 425 19.48 -1.13 18.06
C GLY A 425 18.80 -1.15 16.68
N ALA A 426 17.79 -2.01 16.48
CA ALA A 426 17.11 -2.18 15.20
C ALA A 426 16.34 -0.92 14.72
N TYR A 427 16.03 0.02 15.61
CA TYR A 427 15.35 1.28 15.25
C TYR A 427 16.30 2.47 15.14
N GLU A 428 17.57 2.34 15.54
CA GLU A 428 18.56 3.43 15.52
C GLU A 428 18.83 4.01 14.11
N PRO A 429 18.82 3.21 13.02
CA PRO A 429 19.05 3.75 11.68
C PRO A 429 17.90 4.58 11.10
N ILE A 430 16.73 4.62 11.76
CA ILE A 430 15.54 5.30 11.24
C ILE A 430 15.66 6.81 11.47
N GLU A 431 15.53 7.58 10.39
CA GLU A 431 15.42 9.04 10.47
C GLU A 431 13.98 9.46 10.79
N PHE A 432 13.79 10.21 11.88
CA PHE A 432 12.49 10.71 12.32
C PHE A 432 12.09 12.02 11.62
N ARG A 433 11.99 12.01 10.28
CA ARG A 433 11.67 13.21 9.49
C ARG A 433 10.26 13.73 9.77
N PHE A 434 9.30 12.83 9.95
CA PHE A 434 7.95 13.23 10.35
C PHE A 434 7.94 13.82 11.77
N GLY A 435 8.68 13.21 12.70
CA GLY A 435 8.85 13.73 14.07
C GLY A 435 9.50 15.11 14.13
N GLN A 436 10.40 15.47 13.19
CA GLN A 436 10.95 16.83 13.12
C GLN A 436 9.88 17.91 12.88
N MET A 437 8.74 17.57 12.25
CA MET A 437 7.62 18.50 12.10
C MET A 437 7.01 18.92 13.44
N ALA A 438 7.09 18.06 14.48
CA ALA A 438 6.63 18.40 15.83
C ALA A 438 7.41 19.56 16.45
N LEU A 439 8.66 19.75 16.01
CA LEU A 439 9.55 20.80 16.51
C LEU A 439 9.37 22.14 15.78
N GLY A 440 8.48 22.22 14.80
CA GLY A 440 8.34 23.40 13.93
C GLY A 440 9.58 23.70 13.09
N LYS A 441 10.55 22.79 13.05
CA LYS A 441 11.71 22.86 12.15
C LYS A 441 11.18 22.48 10.76
N PRO A 442 11.40 23.30 9.71
CA PRO A 442 11.05 22.89 8.36
C PRO A 442 11.77 21.57 8.11
N THR A 443 11.00 20.53 7.77
CA THR A 443 11.55 19.32 7.17
C THR A 443 12.39 19.83 6.01
N LEU A 444 13.70 19.52 5.98
CA LEU A 444 14.49 19.72 4.76
C LEU A 444 13.62 19.16 3.65
N GLU A 445 13.16 20.03 2.74
CA GLU A 445 12.31 19.63 1.63
C GLU A 445 12.95 18.37 1.06
N GLN A 446 12.23 17.26 1.15
CA GLN A 446 12.64 16.11 0.37
C GLN A 446 12.63 16.62 -1.05
N LYS A 447 13.81 16.66 -1.67
CA LYS A 447 13.91 16.65 -3.12
C LYS A 447 12.86 15.63 -3.57
N PRO A 448 11.87 16.03 -4.37
CA PRO A 448 10.89 15.08 -4.87
C PRO A 448 11.66 13.87 -5.39
N THR A 449 11.20 12.68 -5.01
CA THR A 449 11.54 11.44 -5.70
C THR A 449 11.64 11.78 -7.18
N ALA A 450 12.80 11.47 -7.78
CA ALA A 450 13.06 11.67 -9.20
C ALA A 450 11.73 11.55 -9.97
N PRO A 451 11.22 12.64 -10.57
CA PRO A 451 9.92 12.59 -11.23
C PRO A 451 9.89 11.40 -12.20
N VAL A 452 8.75 10.73 -12.32
CA VAL A 452 8.59 9.53 -13.17
C VAL A 452 9.07 9.82 -14.61
N GLU A 453 9.03 11.09 -15.02
CA GLU A 453 9.56 11.55 -16.31
C GLU A 453 11.08 11.33 -16.49
N LEU A 454 11.89 11.22 -15.43
CA LEU A 454 13.35 10.97 -15.53
C LEU A 454 13.71 9.62 -16.14
N GLU A 455 12.82 8.63 -16.05
CA GLU A 455 13.00 7.33 -16.71
C GLU A 455 12.90 7.44 -18.25
N TYR A 456 12.16 8.45 -18.74
CA TYR A 456 11.95 8.70 -20.16
C TYR A 456 13.02 9.62 -20.77
N VAL A 457 13.84 10.27 -19.95
CA VAL A 457 14.96 11.09 -20.40
C VAL A 457 16.12 10.21 -20.88
N GLU A 458 16.77 10.58 -21.98
CA GLU A 458 17.98 9.93 -22.48
C GLU A 458 19.03 9.82 -21.37
N GLU A 459 19.60 8.62 -21.20
CA GLU A 459 20.51 8.30 -20.09
C GLU A 459 21.67 9.30 -19.92
N SER A 460 22.18 9.81 -21.05
CA SER A 460 23.26 10.79 -21.10
C SER A 460 22.90 12.14 -20.48
N LEU A 461 21.61 12.51 -20.45
CA LEU A 461 21.13 13.81 -19.98
C LEU A 461 20.57 13.79 -18.56
N ARG A 462 20.22 12.60 -18.02
CA ARG A 462 19.61 12.45 -16.67
C ARG A 462 20.40 13.14 -15.58
N ASN A 463 21.72 12.90 -15.52
CA ASN A 463 22.59 13.52 -14.51
C ASN A 463 22.64 15.04 -14.67
N GLY A 464 22.55 15.55 -15.89
CA GLY A 464 22.51 16.97 -16.17
C GLY A 464 21.20 17.60 -15.71
N LEU A 465 20.08 16.98 -16.06
CA LEU A 465 18.75 17.43 -15.64
C LEU A 465 18.61 17.42 -14.11
N LEU A 466 19.13 16.38 -13.44
CA LEU A 466 19.15 16.35 -11.97
C LEU A 466 19.85 17.60 -11.42
N ARG A 467 21.05 17.96 -11.91
CA ARG A 467 21.75 19.17 -11.46
C ARG A 467 20.94 20.45 -11.68
N LEU A 468 20.23 20.56 -12.80
CA LEU A 468 19.34 21.71 -13.07
C LEU A 468 18.24 21.81 -12.00
N LEU A 469 17.57 20.69 -11.71
CA LEU A 469 16.51 20.62 -10.69
C LEU A 469 17.04 20.94 -9.29
N GLU A 470 18.29 20.57 -8.96
CA GLU A 470 18.94 20.95 -7.69
C GLU A 470 19.11 22.47 -7.54
N HIS A 471 19.19 23.20 -8.66
CA HIS A 471 19.24 24.67 -8.70
C HIS A 471 17.85 25.33 -8.72
N GLY A 472 16.77 24.55 -8.57
CA GLY A 472 15.40 25.07 -8.47
C GLY A 472 14.78 25.44 -9.83
N THR A 473 15.33 24.96 -10.95
CA THR A 473 14.69 25.14 -12.26
C THR A 473 13.38 24.35 -12.33
N PRO A 474 12.34 24.85 -13.03
CA PRO A 474 11.12 24.08 -13.28
C PRO A 474 11.43 22.79 -14.05
N MET A 475 10.59 21.77 -13.90
CA MET A 475 10.70 20.51 -14.65
C MET A 475 10.44 20.79 -16.15
N PRO A 476 11.32 20.33 -17.06
CA PRO A 476 11.05 20.39 -18.49
C PRO A 476 10.02 19.34 -18.91
N GLU A 477 9.37 19.59 -20.03
CA GLU A 477 8.66 18.55 -20.79
C GLU A 477 9.70 17.65 -21.48
N VAL A 478 9.49 16.33 -21.40
CA VAL A 478 10.39 15.31 -21.96
C VAL A 478 9.81 14.81 -23.28
N GLY A 479 10.63 14.78 -24.34
CA GLY A 479 10.20 14.34 -25.67
C GLY A 479 9.22 15.30 -26.35
N PHE A 480 9.50 16.60 -26.30
CA PHE A 480 8.64 17.66 -26.83
C PHE A 480 8.60 17.69 -28.35
N GLU A 481 7.39 17.71 -28.92
CA GLU A 481 7.15 17.82 -30.36
C GLU A 481 6.83 19.26 -30.76
N LEU A 482 7.72 19.91 -31.51
CA LEU A 482 7.51 21.26 -32.02
C LEU A 482 6.57 21.23 -33.23
N GLN A 483 5.43 21.93 -33.12
CA GLN A 483 4.46 22.05 -34.20
C GLN A 483 4.55 23.39 -34.93
N ASP A 484 4.29 23.38 -36.24
CA ASP A 484 4.16 24.59 -37.05
C ASP A 484 2.77 25.24 -36.93
N GLY A 485 2.54 26.34 -37.66
CA GLY A 485 1.25 27.06 -37.64
C GLY A 485 0.06 26.26 -38.19
N ASN A 486 0.28 25.09 -38.80
CA ASN A 486 -0.74 24.18 -39.29
C ASN A 486 -0.94 22.96 -38.37
N GLY A 487 -0.17 22.85 -37.28
CA GLY A 487 -0.20 21.71 -36.36
C GLY A 487 0.62 20.50 -36.83
N GLU A 488 1.49 20.66 -37.84
CA GLU A 488 2.40 19.60 -38.28
C GLU A 488 3.67 19.60 -37.40
N ILE A 489 4.13 18.41 -36.98
CA ILE A 489 5.37 18.27 -36.22
C ILE A 489 6.56 18.51 -37.14
N VAL A 490 7.38 19.51 -36.80
CA VAL A 490 8.52 19.98 -37.63
C VAL A 490 9.88 19.76 -36.97
N ALA A 491 9.93 19.46 -35.67
CA ALA A 491 11.13 19.06 -34.93
C ALA A 491 10.75 18.45 -33.57
N GLU A 492 11.68 17.75 -32.94
CA GLU A 492 11.52 17.17 -31.61
C GLU A 492 12.69 17.59 -30.71
N ALA A 493 12.44 17.73 -29.41
CA ALA A 493 13.45 18.04 -28.40
C ALA A 493 13.34 17.08 -27.21
N GLU A 494 14.48 16.62 -26.73
CA GLU A 494 14.55 15.73 -25.57
C GLU A 494 14.05 16.42 -24.30
N LEU A 495 14.39 17.69 -24.09
CA LEU A 495 13.88 18.51 -22.98
C LEU A 495 13.39 19.87 -23.50
N ALA A 496 12.22 20.32 -23.07
CA ALA A 496 11.69 21.63 -23.42
C ALA A 496 11.10 22.38 -22.22
N TRP A 497 11.35 23.69 -22.17
CA TRP A 497 10.64 24.63 -21.32
C TRP A 497 9.86 25.59 -22.22
N GLU A 498 8.55 25.37 -22.33
CA GLU A 498 7.69 26.12 -23.24
C GLU A 498 7.60 27.62 -22.90
N ALA A 499 7.42 27.95 -21.62
CA ALA A 499 7.28 29.34 -21.17
C ALA A 499 8.49 30.22 -21.55
N PRO A 500 9.75 29.83 -21.26
CA PRO A 500 10.93 30.56 -21.72
C PRO A 500 11.32 30.25 -23.18
N LYS A 501 10.58 29.38 -23.89
CA LYS A 501 10.90 28.83 -25.21
C LYS A 501 12.34 28.34 -25.30
N LEU A 502 12.72 27.38 -24.44
CA LEU A 502 14.04 26.76 -24.43
C LEU A 502 13.94 25.27 -24.76
N ALA A 503 14.72 24.80 -25.72
CA ALA A 503 14.80 23.39 -26.10
C ALA A 503 16.24 22.86 -25.95
N VAL A 504 16.38 21.63 -25.43
CA VAL A 504 17.63 20.88 -25.36
C VAL A 504 17.52 19.70 -26.32
N LEU A 505 18.46 19.63 -27.25
CA LEU A 505 18.47 18.61 -28.31
C LEU A 505 19.60 17.61 -28.06
N THR A 506 19.31 16.33 -28.29
CA THR A 506 20.32 15.27 -28.36
C THR A 506 21.01 15.31 -29.72
N ALA A 507 22.10 14.55 -29.88
CA ALA A 507 22.88 14.54 -31.12
C ALA A 507 22.03 14.17 -32.35
N ASP A 508 21.06 13.27 -32.18
CA ASP A 508 20.16 12.83 -33.26
C ASP A 508 19.08 13.88 -33.61
N GLN A 509 18.74 14.75 -32.65
CA GLN A 509 17.71 15.79 -32.78
C GLN A 509 18.27 17.12 -33.31
N GLU A 510 19.59 17.32 -33.39
CA GLU A 510 20.20 18.59 -33.83
C GLU A 510 19.73 19.05 -35.22
N THR A 511 19.32 18.11 -36.07
CA THR A 511 18.76 18.42 -37.40
C THR A 511 17.52 19.33 -37.32
N GLY A 512 16.76 19.27 -36.23
CA GLY A 512 15.58 20.10 -35.95
C GLY A 512 15.89 21.49 -35.39
N LYS A 513 17.15 21.81 -35.08
CA LYS A 513 17.55 23.09 -34.44
C LYS A 513 17.04 24.32 -35.17
N THR A 514 17.13 24.33 -36.50
CA THR A 514 16.73 25.49 -37.31
C THR A 514 15.21 25.74 -37.20
N SER A 515 14.39 24.69 -37.06
CA SER A 515 12.94 24.81 -36.90
C SER A 515 12.58 25.47 -35.57
N PHE A 516 13.25 25.07 -34.48
CA PHE A 516 13.10 25.70 -33.17
C PHE A 516 13.47 27.20 -33.19
N GLU A 517 14.66 27.53 -33.73
CA GLU A 517 15.14 28.92 -33.78
C GLU A 517 14.22 29.82 -34.63
N GLN A 518 13.67 29.32 -35.74
CA GLN A 518 12.71 30.06 -36.57
C GLN A 518 11.39 30.35 -35.85
N LEU A 519 10.98 29.49 -34.93
CA LEU A 519 9.79 29.67 -34.08
C LEU A 519 10.09 30.41 -32.76
N GLY A 520 11.29 30.99 -32.66
CA GLY A 520 11.70 31.86 -31.57
C GLY A 520 12.15 31.12 -30.30
N TRP A 521 12.52 29.85 -30.43
CA TRP A 521 13.10 29.08 -29.33
C TRP A 521 14.61 29.28 -29.23
N LYS A 522 15.11 29.36 -27.99
CA LYS A 522 16.53 29.19 -27.67
C LYS A 522 16.84 27.70 -27.70
N VAL A 523 17.95 27.31 -28.33
CA VAL A 523 18.32 25.89 -28.49
C VAL A 523 19.70 25.63 -27.89
N VAL A 524 19.79 24.61 -27.03
CA VAL A 524 21.05 24.08 -26.48
C VAL A 524 21.25 22.67 -27.01
N CYS A 525 22.39 22.41 -27.66
CA CYS A 525 22.74 21.08 -28.14
C CYS A 525 23.55 20.35 -27.06
N ALA A 526 23.08 19.20 -26.61
CA ALA A 526 23.71 18.42 -25.54
C ALA A 526 24.69 17.35 -26.06
N SER A 527 25.34 17.62 -27.20
CA SER A 527 26.28 16.70 -27.84
C SER A 527 27.57 16.53 -27.02
N GLY A 528 27.58 15.55 -26.11
CA GLY A 528 28.78 14.92 -25.56
C GLY A 528 29.64 15.71 -24.58
N ASP A 529 29.30 16.96 -24.22
CA ASP A 529 30.03 17.75 -23.20
C ASP A 529 29.18 18.00 -21.94
N GLU A 530 29.79 17.88 -20.75
CA GLU A 530 29.16 18.07 -19.43
C GLU A 530 28.79 19.53 -19.09
N THR A 531 28.68 20.41 -20.09
CA THR A 531 28.54 21.88 -19.90
C THR A 531 27.20 22.44 -20.39
N TRP A 532 26.34 21.63 -21.03
CA TRP A 532 25.05 22.12 -21.55
C TRP A 532 24.12 22.62 -20.43
N GLN A 533 24.25 22.09 -19.21
CA GLN A 533 23.47 22.48 -18.05
C GLN A 533 23.76 23.92 -17.61
N GLU A 534 25.02 24.37 -17.73
CA GLU A 534 25.40 25.75 -17.40
C GLU A 534 24.75 26.75 -18.36
N ALA A 535 24.68 26.40 -19.65
CA ALA A 535 23.99 27.20 -20.66
C ALA A 535 22.48 27.26 -20.40
N VAL A 536 21.86 26.14 -20.03
CA VAL A 536 20.44 26.09 -19.66
C VAL A 536 20.16 26.92 -18.40
N LEU A 537 20.99 26.81 -17.36
CA LEU A 537 20.84 27.60 -16.14
C LEU A 537 20.94 29.10 -16.42
N ALA A 538 21.93 29.53 -17.19
CA ALA A 538 22.07 30.94 -17.55
C ALA A 538 20.81 31.48 -18.25
N ILE A 539 20.26 30.71 -19.20
CA ILE A 539 19.05 31.10 -19.94
C ILE A 539 17.82 31.13 -19.03
N LEU A 540 17.64 30.15 -18.14
CA LEU A 540 16.48 30.08 -17.25
C LEU A 540 16.55 31.15 -16.15
N SER A 541 17.73 31.43 -15.61
CA SER A 541 17.92 32.50 -14.61
C SER A 541 17.61 33.89 -15.19
N GLU A 542 17.97 34.17 -16.44
CA GLU A 542 17.60 35.43 -17.11
C GLU A 542 16.08 35.64 -17.24
N VAL A 543 15.30 34.55 -17.34
CA VAL A 543 13.84 34.61 -17.54
C VAL A 543 13.07 34.55 -16.21
N MET A 544 13.69 34.05 -15.13
CA MET A 544 13.08 33.98 -13.80
C MET A 544 13.22 35.27 -12.97
N ASP A 545 14.14 36.17 -13.35
CA ASP A 545 14.36 37.48 -12.72
C ASP A 545 13.62 38.65 -13.44
N GLU A 546 12.93 38.38 -14.56
CA GLU A 546 11.96 39.29 -15.22
C GLU A 546 10.52 38.99 -14.79
#